data_AF-A0A519GWE1-F1
#
_entry.id   AF-A0A519GWE1-F1
#
_cell.length_a   1.000
_cell.length_b   1.000
_cell.length_c   1.000
_cell.angle_alpha   90.00
_cell.angle_beta   90.00
_cell.angle_gamma   90.00
#
_symmetry.space_group_name_H-M   'P 1'
#
loop_
_entity.id
_entity.type
_entity.pdbx_description
1 polymer ?
#
loop_
_entity_poly.entity_id
_entity_poly.type
_entity_poly.pdbx_seq_one_letter_code
_entity_poly.pdbx_strand_id
1 'polypeptide(L)'
;TPKAAADVRGLLKSHGRLAGAALEGRANAALAQAGELEGWQRWRADQLREELVAKAEGLLQAPEGQRLGGRKMQETLRALRDQWKTTDQGGQPNHALWKRFDEACTEAHKVVEAWLVQVRQQSEAHKAQRLAIIEELRAWTAAHAESTDWKAQIRELHAFSERWREAGHLSEKAFADIQPVWKEAMHQAHVRVEAAQSESTARRKALIEEATQLGAAPMLRIDAVKALQQRWQAEAHAVPLERKHEQKLWEAFRQPIDDAFARKSTEREKAVTAVSAHDQRVLDASRALDAASAGGDAQQIRAAMAALEAALNAQPEAPAAPVAARPVTVEAPTQAPTDTPTDT
;
A
#
# COMPACT_ATOMS: atom_id res chain seq x y z
N THR A 1 39.43 -49.16 -28.77
CA THR A 1 39.59 -47.75 -29.18
C THR A 1 40.25 -47.71 -30.56
N PRO A 2 40.06 -46.64 -31.35
CA PRO A 2 40.64 -46.55 -32.69
C PRO A 2 42.16 -46.69 -32.71
N LYS A 3 42.82 -46.17 -31.68
CA LYS A 3 44.26 -46.33 -31.44
C LYS A 3 44.67 -47.80 -31.28
N ALA A 4 43.98 -48.55 -30.42
CA ALA A 4 44.26 -49.98 -30.23
C ALA A 4 44.02 -50.80 -31.51
N ALA A 5 42.99 -50.47 -32.31
CA ALA A 5 42.76 -51.10 -33.60
C ALA A 5 43.87 -50.76 -34.62
N ALA A 6 44.37 -49.52 -34.63
CA ALA A 6 45.51 -49.12 -35.46
C ALA A 6 46.81 -49.82 -35.04
N ASP A 7 47.06 -49.94 -33.73
CA ASP A 7 48.23 -50.64 -33.17
C ASP A 7 48.21 -52.13 -33.55
N VAL A 8 47.05 -52.79 -33.45
CA VAL A 8 46.87 -54.19 -33.87
C VAL A 8 47.07 -54.37 -35.38
N ARG A 9 46.58 -53.45 -36.23
CA ARG A 9 46.87 -53.46 -37.68
C ARG A 9 48.38 -53.34 -37.95
N GLY A 10 49.07 -52.45 -37.23
CA GLY A 10 50.51 -52.24 -37.35
C GLY A 10 51.31 -53.50 -37.00
N LEU A 11 51.00 -54.13 -35.87
CA LEU A 11 51.66 -55.36 -35.41
C LEU A 11 51.39 -56.55 -36.34
N LEU A 12 50.16 -56.67 -36.86
CA LEU A 12 49.81 -57.73 -37.81
C LEU A 12 50.57 -57.56 -39.14
N LYS A 13 50.75 -56.32 -39.60
CA LYS A 13 51.52 -56.01 -40.81
C LYS A 13 53.01 -56.35 -40.67
N SER A 14 53.61 -56.12 -39.50
CA SER A 14 55.04 -56.36 -39.28
C SER A 14 55.38 -57.79 -38.86
N HIS A 15 54.50 -58.47 -38.12
CA HIS A 15 54.80 -59.77 -37.50
C HIS A 15 53.79 -60.89 -37.81
N GLY A 16 52.76 -60.65 -38.63
CA GLY A 16 51.71 -61.64 -38.91
C GLY A 16 52.24 -63.00 -39.34
N ARG A 17 53.25 -63.02 -40.23
CA ARG A 17 53.88 -64.25 -40.73
C ARG A 17 54.47 -65.15 -39.63
N LEU A 18 54.76 -64.60 -38.45
CA LEU A 18 55.31 -65.32 -37.28
C LEU A 18 54.22 -65.77 -36.29
N ALA A 19 53.00 -65.24 -36.40
CA ALA A 19 51.91 -65.40 -35.43
C ALA A 19 51.08 -66.69 -35.63
N GLY A 20 51.20 -67.34 -36.79
CA GLY A 20 50.42 -68.52 -37.16
C GLY A 20 48.98 -68.18 -37.55
N ALA A 21 48.42 -68.95 -38.50
CA ALA A 21 47.14 -68.64 -39.15
C ALA A 21 45.95 -68.44 -38.19
N ALA A 22 45.92 -69.15 -37.06
CA ALA A 22 44.84 -69.05 -36.07
C ALA A 22 44.84 -67.69 -35.34
N LEU A 23 46.00 -67.14 -35.00
CA LEU A 23 46.11 -65.85 -34.30
C LEU A 23 45.88 -64.68 -35.27
N GLU A 24 46.37 -64.79 -36.50
CA GLU A 24 46.07 -63.83 -37.57
C GLU A 24 44.56 -63.76 -37.86
N GLY A 25 43.88 -64.92 -37.94
CA GLY A 25 42.43 -64.98 -38.13
C GLY A 25 41.65 -64.27 -37.01
N ARG A 26 42.06 -64.48 -35.75
CA ARG A 26 41.46 -63.80 -34.59
C ARG A 26 41.73 -62.29 -34.59
N ALA A 27 42.94 -61.86 -34.95
CA ALA A 27 43.28 -60.44 -35.05
C ALA A 27 42.47 -59.75 -36.16
N ASN A 28 42.36 -60.37 -37.33
CA ASN A 28 41.54 -59.85 -38.44
C ASN A 28 40.05 -59.78 -38.07
N ALA A 29 39.51 -60.80 -37.39
CA ALA A 29 38.12 -60.78 -36.90
C ALA A 29 37.88 -59.64 -35.89
N ALA A 30 38.80 -59.42 -34.96
CA ALA A 30 38.70 -58.33 -33.99
C ALA A 30 38.82 -56.94 -34.65
N LEU A 31 39.65 -56.81 -35.69
CA LEU A 31 39.76 -55.58 -36.49
C LEU A 31 38.50 -55.31 -37.32
N ALA A 32 37.86 -56.35 -37.86
CA ALA A 32 36.58 -56.24 -38.56
C ALA A 32 35.47 -55.76 -37.61
N GLN A 33 35.34 -56.39 -36.44
CA GLN A 33 34.38 -55.97 -35.40
C GLN A 33 34.63 -54.54 -34.92
N ALA A 34 35.89 -54.13 -34.75
CA ALA A 34 36.25 -52.76 -34.40
C ALA A 34 35.85 -51.76 -35.51
N GLY A 35 36.05 -52.12 -36.79
CA GLY A 35 35.63 -51.30 -37.92
C GLY A 35 34.11 -51.16 -38.05
N GLU A 36 33.36 -52.23 -37.77
CA GLU A 36 31.90 -52.20 -37.71
C GLU A 36 31.39 -51.25 -36.60
N LEU A 37 31.98 -51.33 -35.40
CA LEU A 37 31.63 -50.44 -34.28
C LEU A 37 31.97 -48.97 -34.58
N GLU A 38 33.11 -48.69 -35.22
CA GLU A 38 33.46 -47.34 -35.69
C GLU A 38 32.47 -46.83 -36.75
N GLY A 39 32.01 -47.70 -37.65
CA GLY A 39 30.96 -47.39 -38.63
C GLY A 39 29.62 -47.05 -37.98
N TRP A 40 29.19 -47.83 -36.98
CA TRP A 40 27.97 -47.56 -36.20
C TRP A 40 28.06 -46.26 -35.40
N GLN A 41 29.22 -45.97 -34.80
CA GLN A 41 29.45 -44.70 -34.09
C GLN A 41 29.39 -43.50 -35.02
N ARG A 42 29.99 -43.60 -36.22
CA ARG A 42 29.90 -42.56 -37.24
C ARG A 42 28.46 -42.35 -37.71
N TRP A 43 27.75 -43.43 -38.05
CA TRP A 43 26.36 -43.35 -38.48
C TRP A 43 25.49 -42.70 -37.41
N ARG A 44 25.64 -43.11 -36.14
CA ARG A 44 24.90 -42.50 -35.02
C ARG A 44 25.24 -41.02 -34.84
N ALA A 45 26.51 -40.63 -34.98
CA ALA A 45 26.91 -39.22 -34.91
C ALA A 45 26.31 -38.41 -36.06
N ASP A 46 26.29 -38.94 -37.28
CA ASP A 46 25.65 -38.30 -38.43
C ASP A 46 24.13 -38.17 -38.26
N GLN A 47 23.45 -39.18 -37.69
CA GLN A 47 22.03 -39.07 -37.33
C GLN A 47 21.77 -37.94 -36.31
N LEU A 48 22.60 -37.84 -35.26
CA LEU A 48 22.49 -36.75 -34.29
C LEU A 48 22.75 -35.38 -34.93
N ARG A 49 23.71 -35.28 -35.87
CA ARG A 49 23.95 -34.04 -36.63
C ARG A 49 22.77 -33.67 -37.51
N GLU A 50 22.14 -34.64 -38.19
CA GLU A 50 20.93 -34.44 -38.98
C GLU A 50 19.77 -33.93 -38.12
N GLU A 51 19.57 -34.49 -36.92
CA GLU A 51 18.58 -33.99 -35.96
C GLU A 51 18.86 -32.55 -35.51
N LEU A 52 20.13 -32.21 -35.26
CA LEU A 52 20.53 -30.85 -34.88
C LEU A 52 20.33 -29.85 -36.02
N VAL A 53 20.65 -30.24 -37.27
CA VAL A 53 20.36 -29.46 -38.48
C VAL A 53 18.86 -29.23 -38.61
N ALA A 54 18.04 -30.28 -38.52
CA ALA A 54 16.60 -30.16 -38.62
C ALA A 54 16.01 -29.25 -37.52
N LYS A 55 16.52 -29.35 -36.29
CA LYS A 55 16.14 -28.46 -35.19
C LYS A 55 16.52 -27.01 -35.48
N ALA A 56 17.72 -26.75 -35.98
CA ALA A 56 18.19 -25.40 -36.30
C ALA A 56 17.40 -24.78 -37.48
N GLU A 57 17.20 -25.53 -38.57
CA GLU A 57 16.41 -25.11 -39.73
C GLU A 57 14.94 -24.84 -39.34
N GLY A 58 14.39 -25.63 -38.41
CA GLY A 58 13.03 -25.46 -37.90
C GLY A 58 12.81 -24.21 -37.03
N LEU A 59 13.86 -23.57 -36.49
CA LEU A 59 13.72 -22.41 -35.60
C LEU A 59 13.02 -21.22 -36.26
N LEU A 60 13.19 -21.07 -37.57
CA LEU A 60 12.62 -19.96 -38.34
C LEU A 60 11.33 -20.32 -39.08
N GLN A 61 10.97 -21.61 -39.12
CA GLN A 61 9.80 -22.11 -39.86
C GLN A 61 8.51 -22.08 -39.05
N ALA A 62 8.58 -21.76 -37.76
CA ALA A 62 7.38 -21.65 -36.93
C ALA A 62 6.46 -20.50 -37.40
N PRO A 63 5.12 -20.70 -37.40
CA PRO A 63 4.14 -19.64 -37.66
C PRO A 63 4.31 -18.46 -36.70
N GLU A 64 3.92 -17.25 -37.10
CA GLU A 64 4.19 -16.00 -36.35
C GLU A 64 3.72 -16.02 -34.88
N GLY A 65 2.65 -16.76 -34.53
CA GLY A 65 2.16 -16.91 -33.15
C GLY A 65 2.85 -18.00 -32.32
N GLN A 66 3.70 -18.82 -32.92
CA GLN A 66 4.43 -19.93 -32.27
C GLN A 66 5.95 -19.75 -32.29
N ARG A 67 6.45 -18.65 -32.87
CA ARG A 67 7.89 -18.34 -32.89
C ARG A 67 8.41 -18.13 -31.47
N LEU A 68 9.62 -18.64 -31.23
CA LEU A 68 10.31 -18.47 -29.97
C LEU A 68 10.63 -16.98 -29.74
N GLY A 69 10.34 -16.46 -28.54
CA GLY A 69 10.78 -15.12 -28.15
C GLY A 69 12.30 -15.02 -28.11
N GLY A 70 12.85 -13.81 -28.33
CA GLY A 70 14.29 -13.61 -28.56
C GLY A 70 15.22 -14.20 -27.50
N ARG A 71 14.86 -14.12 -26.21
CA ARG A 71 15.63 -14.76 -25.12
C ARG A 71 15.68 -16.28 -25.25
N LYS A 72 14.52 -16.90 -25.50
CA LYS A 72 14.42 -18.36 -25.66
C LYS A 72 15.13 -18.82 -26.93
N MET A 73 15.08 -18.03 -28.00
CA MET A 73 15.84 -18.27 -29.22
C MET A 73 17.35 -18.25 -28.95
N GLN A 74 17.85 -17.25 -28.23
CA GLN A 74 19.26 -17.14 -27.84
C GLN A 74 19.74 -18.35 -27.03
N GLU A 75 18.97 -18.75 -26.01
CA GLU A 75 19.28 -19.93 -25.18
C GLU A 75 19.27 -21.23 -26.01
N THR A 76 18.31 -21.36 -26.93
CA THR A 76 18.18 -22.52 -27.82
C THR A 76 19.38 -22.63 -28.78
N LEU A 77 19.80 -21.50 -29.39
CA LEU A 77 20.98 -21.46 -30.25
C LEU A 77 22.26 -21.84 -29.50
N ARG A 78 22.41 -21.38 -28.24
CA ARG A 78 23.54 -21.76 -27.40
C ARG A 78 23.55 -23.27 -27.16
N ALA A 79 22.41 -23.83 -26.75
CA ALA A 79 22.26 -25.26 -26.50
C ALA A 79 22.54 -26.11 -27.75
N LEU A 80 22.05 -25.70 -28.94
CA LEU A 80 22.32 -26.41 -30.20
C LEU A 80 23.81 -26.41 -30.54
N ARG A 81 24.51 -25.27 -30.38
CA ARG A 81 25.95 -25.19 -30.62
C ARG A 81 26.75 -26.05 -29.64
N ASP A 82 26.37 -26.07 -28.37
CA ASP A 82 27.00 -26.91 -27.34
C ASP A 82 26.76 -28.41 -27.63
N GLN A 83 25.55 -28.78 -28.07
CA GLN A 83 25.22 -30.15 -28.48
C GLN A 83 26.00 -30.57 -29.73
N TRP A 84 26.10 -29.70 -30.74
CA TRP A 84 26.92 -29.94 -31.92
C TRP A 84 28.37 -30.22 -31.53
N LYS A 85 28.96 -29.33 -30.70
CA LYS A 85 30.33 -29.49 -30.19
C LYS A 85 30.52 -30.81 -29.44
N THR A 86 29.50 -31.29 -28.73
CA THR A 86 29.54 -32.56 -28.01
C THR A 86 29.48 -33.75 -28.97
N THR A 87 28.59 -33.72 -29.96
CA THR A 87 28.48 -34.75 -30.99
C THR A 87 29.74 -34.85 -31.85
N ASP A 88 30.45 -33.74 -32.05
CA ASP A 88 31.65 -33.68 -32.89
C ASP A 88 32.96 -34.10 -32.17
N GLN A 89 32.95 -34.31 -30.85
CA GLN A 89 34.15 -34.58 -30.02
C GLN A 89 34.79 -35.98 -30.18
N GLY A 90 34.36 -36.81 -31.14
CA GLY A 90 34.93 -38.17 -31.29
C GLY A 90 34.65 -38.87 -32.62
N GLY A 91 34.05 -38.19 -33.60
CA GLY A 91 33.72 -38.75 -34.91
C GLY A 91 34.45 -38.04 -36.05
N GLN A 92 34.50 -38.66 -37.23
CA GLN A 92 34.95 -37.96 -38.44
C GLN A 92 34.03 -36.75 -38.72
N PRO A 93 34.58 -35.58 -39.09
CA PRO A 93 33.78 -34.40 -39.38
C PRO A 93 32.86 -34.61 -40.59
N ASN A 94 31.66 -34.05 -40.53
CA ASN A 94 30.74 -33.97 -41.67
C ASN A 94 30.54 -32.51 -42.07
N HIS A 95 31.39 -32.03 -42.99
CA HIS A 95 31.43 -30.62 -43.38
C HIS A 95 30.13 -30.13 -44.05
N ALA A 96 29.41 -31.01 -44.75
CA ALA A 96 28.15 -30.66 -45.38
C ALA A 96 27.04 -30.40 -44.34
N LEU A 97 26.91 -31.29 -43.34
CA LEU A 97 25.96 -31.09 -42.25
C LEU A 97 26.35 -29.89 -41.38
N TRP A 98 27.64 -29.69 -41.12
CA TRP A 98 28.14 -28.51 -40.39
C TRP A 98 27.75 -27.21 -41.10
N LYS A 99 27.98 -27.12 -42.41
CA LYS A 99 27.65 -25.92 -43.18
C LYS A 99 26.16 -25.58 -43.09
N ARG A 100 25.28 -26.57 -43.27
CA ARG A 100 23.83 -26.38 -43.13
C ARG A 100 23.41 -25.95 -41.72
N PHE A 101 23.99 -26.59 -40.70
CA PHE A 101 23.74 -26.26 -39.30
C PHE A 101 24.17 -24.82 -38.98
N ASP A 102 25.39 -24.43 -39.37
CA ASP A 102 25.94 -23.10 -39.10
C ASP A 102 25.19 -22.00 -39.86
N GLU A 103 24.81 -22.25 -41.11
CA GLU A 103 23.94 -21.35 -41.89
C GLU A 103 22.60 -21.13 -41.17
N ALA A 104 21.92 -22.21 -40.75
CA ALA A 104 20.66 -22.12 -40.02
C ALA A 104 20.80 -21.38 -38.68
N CYS A 105 21.84 -21.68 -37.90
CA CYS A 105 22.13 -20.98 -36.65
C CYS A 105 22.47 -19.50 -36.87
N THR A 106 23.17 -19.16 -37.96
CA THR A 106 23.52 -17.78 -38.30
C THR A 106 22.29 -16.97 -38.69
N GLU A 107 21.39 -17.53 -39.51
CA GLU A 107 20.13 -16.86 -39.85
C GLU A 107 19.25 -16.66 -38.60
N ALA A 108 19.14 -17.65 -37.73
CA ALA A 108 18.41 -17.53 -36.48
C ALA A 108 19.05 -16.52 -35.51
N HIS A 109 20.38 -16.37 -35.54
CA HIS A 109 21.08 -15.38 -34.72
C HIS A 109 20.70 -13.94 -35.09
N LYS A 110 20.48 -13.63 -36.38
CA LYS A 110 20.04 -12.29 -36.82
C LYS A 110 18.73 -11.85 -36.14
N VAL A 111 17.80 -12.79 -35.90
CA VAL A 111 16.55 -12.52 -35.17
C VAL A 111 16.84 -12.14 -33.71
N VAL A 112 17.79 -12.83 -33.07
CA VAL A 112 18.23 -12.50 -31.72
C VAL A 112 18.90 -11.13 -31.67
N GLU A 113 19.76 -10.81 -32.63
CA GLU A 113 20.41 -9.49 -32.72
C GLU A 113 19.38 -8.37 -32.86
N ALA A 114 18.40 -8.52 -33.76
CA ALA A 114 17.31 -7.56 -33.92
C ALA A 114 16.51 -7.38 -32.62
N TRP A 115 16.18 -8.47 -31.94
CA TRP A 115 15.52 -8.42 -30.64
C TRP A 115 16.37 -7.73 -29.56
N LEU A 116 17.67 -7.99 -29.50
CA LEU A 116 18.56 -7.34 -28.53
C LEU A 116 18.64 -5.82 -28.77
N VAL A 117 18.68 -5.40 -30.04
CA VAL A 117 18.60 -3.98 -30.40
C VAL A 117 17.27 -3.38 -29.93
N GLN A 118 16.15 -4.06 -30.18
CA GLN A 118 14.83 -3.61 -29.73
C GLN A 118 14.74 -3.49 -28.20
N VAL A 119 15.24 -4.49 -27.46
CA VAL A 119 15.24 -4.46 -25.98
C VAL A 119 16.07 -3.28 -25.45
N ARG A 120 17.23 -3.01 -26.08
CA ARG A 120 18.06 -1.85 -25.72
C ARG A 120 17.31 -0.54 -25.98
N GLN A 121 16.71 -0.39 -27.16
CA GLN A 121 15.93 0.79 -27.52
C GLN A 121 14.74 1.02 -26.57
N GLN A 122 14.02 -0.05 -26.20
CA GLN A 122 12.92 0.04 -25.22
C GLN A 122 13.40 0.48 -23.85
N SER A 123 14.53 -0.09 -23.37
CA SER A 123 15.14 0.31 -22.11
C SER A 123 15.57 1.78 -22.11
N GLU A 124 16.18 2.25 -23.21
CA GLU A 124 16.55 3.65 -23.39
C GLU A 124 15.33 4.57 -23.45
N ALA A 125 14.26 4.15 -24.14
CA ALA A 125 13.01 4.89 -24.22
C ALA A 125 12.33 5.03 -22.85
N HIS A 126 12.23 3.95 -22.07
CA HIS A 126 11.69 3.99 -20.70
C HIS A 126 12.55 4.90 -19.80
N LYS A 127 13.88 4.85 -19.96
CA LYS A 127 14.79 5.70 -19.20
C LYS A 127 14.55 7.17 -19.54
N ALA A 128 14.46 7.50 -20.83
CA ALA A 128 14.18 8.84 -21.30
C ALA A 128 12.81 9.34 -20.82
N GLN A 129 11.77 8.50 -20.87
CA GLN A 129 10.43 8.83 -20.38
C GLN A 129 10.44 9.16 -18.88
N ARG A 130 11.13 8.34 -18.07
CA ARG A 130 11.27 8.57 -16.63
C ARG A 130 12.00 9.88 -16.32
N LEU A 131 13.05 10.20 -17.07
CA LEU A 131 13.75 11.48 -16.93
C LEU A 131 12.86 12.67 -17.36
N ALA A 132 12.09 12.52 -18.44
CA ALA A 132 11.14 13.54 -18.87
C ALA A 132 10.08 13.82 -17.81
N ILE A 133 9.54 12.79 -17.16
CA ILE A 133 8.59 12.94 -16.04
C ILE A 133 9.20 13.75 -14.88
N ILE A 134 10.47 13.52 -14.56
CA ILE A 134 11.18 14.28 -13.51
C ILE A 134 11.31 15.76 -13.91
N GLU A 135 11.71 16.04 -15.15
CA GLU A 135 11.86 17.42 -15.63
C GLU A 135 10.51 18.14 -15.74
N GLU A 136 9.46 17.46 -16.22
CA GLU A 136 8.10 17.96 -16.20
C GLU A 136 7.62 18.28 -14.78
N LEU A 137 7.89 17.40 -13.81
CA LEU A 137 7.56 17.64 -12.42
C LEU A 137 8.28 18.87 -11.87
N ARG A 138 9.58 19.02 -12.12
CA ARG A 138 10.36 20.19 -11.70
C ARG A 138 9.82 21.49 -12.29
N ALA A 139 9.53 21.49 -13.60
CA ALA A 139 8.94 22.63 -14.28
C ALA A 139 7.55 22.95 -13.74
N TRP A 140 6.73 21.93 -13.50
CA TRP A 140 5.41 22.07 -12.89
C TRP A 140 5.51 22.67 -11.49
N THR A 141 6.43 22.19 -10.64
CA THR A 141 6.65 22.74 -9.30
C THR A 141 7.02 24.22 -9.34
N ALA A 142 7.91 24.61 -10.25
CA ALA A 142 8.30 26.01 -10.43
C ALA A 142 7.11 26.87 -10.90
N ALA A 143 6.31 26.37 -11.85
CA ALA A 143 5.13 27.08 -12.35
C ALA A 143 4.02 27.24 -11.29
N HIS A 144 3.97 26.38 -10.29
CA HIS A 144 2.97 26.40 -9.21
C HIS A 144 3.51 26.99 -7.90
N ALA A 145 4.68 27.65 -7.93
CA ALA A 145 5.31 28.24 -6.75
C ALA A 145 4.45 29.30 -6.04
N GLU A 146 3.51 29.95 -6.74
CA GLU A 146 2.59 30.94 -6.18
C GLU A 146 1.15 30.42 -6.05
N SER A 147 0.86 29.22 -6.54
CA SER A 147 -0.49 28.64 -6.49
C SER A 147 -0.84 28.23 -5.06
N THR A 148 -2.08 28.51 -4.67
CA THR A 148 -2.72 28.06 -3.41
C THR A 148 -3.88 27.10 -3.65
N ASP A 149 -4.09 26.63 -4.89
CA ASP A 149 -5.04 25.54 -5.16
C ASP A 149 -4.42 24.19 -4.76
N TRP A 150 -4.44 23.94 -3.45
CA TRP A 150 -3.82 22.76 -2.86
C TRP A 150 -4.49 21.46 -3.29
N LYS A 151 -5.80 21.48 -3.54
CA LYS A 151 -6.55 20.30 -4.01
C LYS A 151 -6.11 19.91 -5.42
N ALA A 152 -6.01 20.87 -6.34
CA ALA A 152 -5.50 20.61 -7.67
C ALA A 152 -4.05 20.12 -7.61
N GLN A 153 -3.19 20.79 -6.83
CA GLN A 153 -1.78 20.39 -6.70
C GLN A 153 -1.61 18.95 -6.21
N ILE A 154 -2.32 18.53 -5.15
CA ILE A 154 -2.26 17.15 -4.65
C ILE A 154 -2.71 16.16 -5.73
N ARG A 155 -3.77 16.48 -6.48
CA ARG A 155 -4.25 15.62 -7.56
C ARG A 155 -3.21 15.46 -8.67
N GLU A 156 -2.58 16.55 -9.10
CA GLU A 156 -1.53 16.51 -10.13
C GLU A 156 -0.28 15.76 -9.63
N LEU A 157 0.12 15.93 -8.37
CA LEU A 157 1.23 15.17 -7.75
C LEU A 157 0.95 13.65 -7.73
N HIS A 158 -0.31 13.28 -7.46
CA HIS A 158 -0.75 11.89 -7.61
C HIS A 158 -0.66 11.41 -9.07
N ALA A 159 -1.07 12.23 -10.04
CA ALA A 159 -0.98 11.89 -11.46
C ALA A 159 0.47 11.68 -11.91
N PHE A 160 1.42 12.52 -11.47
CA PHE A 160 2.85 12.30 -11.70
C PHE A 160 3.33 10.97 -11.12
N SER A 161 2.85 10.59 -9.93
CA SER A 161 3.18 9.32 -9.29
C SER A 161 2.62 8.10 -10.04
N GLU A 162 1.43 8.20 -10.63
CA GLU A 162 0.90 7.16 -11.52
C GLU A 162 1.73 7.05 -12.81
N ARG A 163 1.97 8.17 -13.50
CA ARG A 163 2.80 8.21 -14.72
C ARG A 163 4.19 7.62 -14.49
N TRP A 164 4.82 7.93 -13.35
CA TRP A 164 6.11 7.35 -12.96
C TRP A 164 6.04 5.83 -12.79
N ARG A 165 4.97 5.29 -12.21
CA ARG A 165 4.78 3.83 -12.07
C ARG A 165 4.58 3.16 -13.42
N GLU A 166 3.86 3.82 -14.32
CA GLU A 166 3.52 3.31 -15.66
C GLU A 166 4.63 3.46 -16.70
N ALA A 167 5.70 4.22 -16.42
CA ALA A 167 6.80 4.56 -17.35
C ALA A 167 7.78 3.39 -17.68
N GLY A 168 7.27 2.16 -17.81
CA GLY A 168 8.02 0.99 -18.24
C GLY A 168 9.10 0.50 -17.26
N HIS A 169 9.64 -0.69 -17.52
CA HIS A 169 10.66 -1.31 -16.68
C HIS A 169 12.08 -0.88 -17.07
N LEU A 170 12.97 -0.79 -16.08
CA LEU A 170 14.39 -0.51 -16.22
C LEU A 170 15.21 -1.61 -15.54
N SER A 171 16.48 -1.75 -15.94
CA SER A 171 17.41 -2.58 -15.18
C SER A 171 17.57 -2.04 -13.75
N GLU A 172 17.88 -2.94 -12.82
CA GLU A 172 18.05 -2.61 -11.39
C GLU A 172 19.03 -1.45 -11.18
N LYS A 173 20.18 -1.50 -11.86
CA LYS A 173 21.19 -0.42 -11.81
C LYS A 173 20.63 0.91 -12.29
N ALA A 174 19.99 0.94 -13.47
CA ALA A 174 19.46 2.19 -14.03
C ALA A 174 18.31 2.77 -13.17
N PHE A 175 17.50 1.89 -12.58
CA PHE A 175 16.46 2.31 -11.65
C PHE A 175 17.05 2.88 -10.35
N ALA A 176 18.07 2.23 -9.79
CA ALA A 176 18.76 2.71 -8.59
C ALA A 176 19.41 4.09 -8.78
N ASP A 177 19.88 4.41 -9.99
CA ASP A 177 20.44 5.72 -10.31
C ASP A 177 19.37 6.82 -10.38
N ILE A 178 18.18 6.52 -10.93
CA ILE A 178 17.14 7.55 -11.18
C ILE A 178 16.17 7.68 -9.99
N GLN A 179 15.93 6.61 -9.23
CA GLN A 179 14.97 6.62 -8.13
C GLN A 179 15.25 7.73 -7.07
N PRO A 180 16.50 7.99 -6.64
CA PRO A 180 16.78 9.10 -5.72
C PRO A 180 16.44 10.47 -6.31
N VAL A 181 16.71 10.67 -7.60
CA VAL A 181 16.42 11.93 -8.30
C VAL A 181 14.92 12.18 -8.39
N TRP A 182 14.14 11.12 -8.68
CA TRP A 182 12.68 11.17 -8.64
C TRP A 182 12.15 11.50 -7.23
N LYS A 183 12.66 10.82 -6.20
CA LYS A 183 12.24 11.04 -4.81
C LYS A 183 12.51 12.48 -4.37
N GLU A 184 13.67 13.02 -4.73
CA GLU A 184 14.02 14.41 -4.43
C GLU A 184 13.09 15.40 -5.14
N ALA A 185 12.86 15.22 -6.45
CA ALA A 185 11.94 16.09 -7.19
C ALA A 185 10.52 16.05 -6.62
N MET A 186 10.02 14.86 -6.25
CA MET A 186 8.73 14.71 -5.58
C MET A 186 8.70 15.35 -4.21
N HIS A 187 9.76 15.22 -3.41
CA HIS A 187 9.85 15.87 -2.11
C HIS A 187 9.75 17.40 -2.25
N GLN A 188 10.55 17.99 -3.14
CA GLN A 188 10.52 19.43 -3.41
C GLN A 188 9.13 19.91 -3.86
N ALA A 189 8.43 19.11 -4.66
CA ALA A 189 7.08 19.41 -5.10
C ALA A 189 6.04 19.36 -3.96
N HIS A 190 6.29 18.60 -2.89
CA HIS A 190 5.41 18.49 -1.72
C HIS A 190 5.68 19.54 -0.64
N VAL A 191 6.89 20.11 -0.56
CA VAL A 191 7.30 21.03 0.53
C VAL A 191 6.26 22.11 0.84
N ARG A 192 5.73 22.80 -0.18
CA ARG A 192 4.75 23.87 0.03
C ARG A 192 3.39 23.35 0.49
N VAL A 193 2.95 22.21 -0.06
CA VAL A 193 1.70 21.56 0.35
C VAL A 193 1.81 21.15 1.82
N GLU A 194 2.91 20.51 2.21
CA GLU A 194 3.16 20.08 3.60
C GLU A 194 3.24 21.27 4.56
N ALA A 195 3.91 22.35 4.15
CA ALA A 195 3.95 23.60 4.92
C ALA A 195 2.53 24.19 5.10
N ALA A 196 1.74 24.30 4.03
CA ALA A 196 0.37 24.79 4.09
C ALA A 196 -0.54 23.92 4.98
N GLN A 197 -0.38 22.59 4.93
CA GLN A 197 -1.09 21.64 5.79
C GLN A 197 -0.70 21.79 7.26
N SER A 198 0.59 21.98 7.55
CA SER A 198 1.10 22.24 8.90
C SER A 198 0.52 23.54 9.48
N GLU A 199 0.55 24.62 8.70
CA GLU A 199 -0.04 25.90 9.11
C GLU A 199 -1.56 25.81 9.29
N SER A 200 -2.26 25.14 8.37
CA SER A 200 -3.71 24.91 8.48
C SER A 200 -4.05 24.15 9.75
N THR A 201 -3.24 23.14 10.08
CA THR A 201 -3.40 22.36 11.31
C THR A 201 -3.22 23.24 12.54
N ALA A 202 -2.23 24.15 12.55
CA ALA A 202 -2.05 25.12 13.62
C ALA A 202 -3.25 26.09 13.74
N ARG A 203 -3.76 26.61 12.62
CA ARG A 203 -4.94 27.49 12.59
C ARG A 203 -6.19 26.76 13.11
N ARG A 204 -6.43 25.51 12.70
CA ARG A 204 -7.54 24.69 13.22
C ARG A 204 -7.41 24.43 14.71
N LYS A 205 -6.20 24.18 15.23
CA LYS A 205 -5.96 24.07 16.68
C LYS A 205 -6.28 25.37 17.42
N ALA A 206 -5.95 26.53 16.86
CA ALA A 206 -6.35 27.82 17.44
C ALA A 206 -7.88 28.00 17.46
N LEU A 207 -8.58 27.58 16.38
CA LEU A 207 -10.05 27.60 16.35
C LEU A 207 -10.68 26.66 17.40
N ILE A 208 -10.05 25.53 17.71
CA ILE A 208 -10.47 24.62 18.79
C ILE A 208 -10.34 25.29 20.16
N GLU A 209 -9.25 26.02 20.39
CA GLU A 209 -9.05 26.78 21.62
C GLU A 209 -10.09 27.90 21.76
N GLU A 210 -10.35 28.65 20.67
CA GLU A 210 -11.43 29.64 20.64
C GLU A 210 -12.81 29.00 20.90
N ALA A 211 -13.07 27.82 20.33
CA ALA A 211 -14.31 27.07 20.56
C ALA A 211 -14.45 26.64 22.02
N THR A 212 -13.33 26.28 22.67
CA THR A 212 -13.28 25.91 24.08
C THR A 212 -13.62 27.11 24.97
N GLN A 213 -13.00 28.27 24.71
CA GLN A 213 -13.28 29.51 25.45
C GLN A 213 -14.72 29.98 25.25
N LEU A 214 -15.21 29.96 24.01
CA LEU A 214 -16.59 30.33 23.68
C LEU A 214 -17.60 29.37 24.30
N GLY A 215 -17.28 28.08 24.32
CA GLY A 215 -18.08 27.06 24.98
C GLY A 215 -18.12 27.28 26.49
N ALA A 216 -16.99 27.58 27.14
CA ALA A 216 -16.91 27.81 28.59
C ALA A 216 -17.60 29.10 29.07
N ALA A 217 -17.95 30.03 28.17
CA ALA A 217 -18.57 31.29 28.52
C ALA A 217 -19.96 31.09 29.19
N PRO A 218 -20.30 31.86 30.25
CA PRO A 218 -21.59 31.75 30.93
C PRO A 218 -22.81 31.99 30.03
N MET A 219 -22.65 32.87 29.03
CA MET A 219 -23.69 33.15 28.03
C MET A 219 -23.20 32.75 26.65
N LEU A 220 -23.90 31.80 26.02
CA LEU A 220 -23.57 31.32 24.70
C LEU A 220 -23.94 32.35 23.61
N ARG A 221 -22.91 32.92 22.98
CA ARG A 221 -23.04 33.86 21.86
C ARG A 221 -23.17 33.14 20.52
N ILE A 222 -24.41 33.04 20.02
CA ILE A 222 -24.73 32.30 18.78
C ILE A 222 -24.08 32.92 17.53
N ASP A 223 -23.97 34.24 17.49
CA ASP A 223 -23.27 34.99 16.43
C ASP A 223 -21.79 34.61 16.36
N ALA A 224 -21.11 34.54 17.51
CA ALA A 224 -19.71 34.16 17.60
C ALA A 224 -19.50 32.69 17.20
N VAL A 225 -20.40 31.79 17.59
CA VAL A 225 -20.36 30.38 17.18
C VAL A 225 -20.47 30.26 15.66
N LYS A 226 -21.41 30.97 15.04
CA LYS A 226 -21.59 30.96 13.57
C LYS A 226 -20.36 31.50 12.85
N ALA A 227 -19.79 32.60 13.31
CA ALA A 227 -18.57 33.17 12.74
C ALA A 227 -17.38 32.19 12.86
N LEU A 228 -17.26 31.51 14.00
CA LEU A 228 -16.21 30.52 14.22
C LEU A 228 -16.37 29.29 13.31
N GLN A 229 -17.60 28.79 13.13
CA GLN A 229 -17.91 27.70 12.20
C GLN A 229 -17.61 28.07 10.74
N GLN A 230 -17.91 29.31 10.33
CA GLN A 230 -17.56 29.78 8.98
C GLN A 230 -16.05 29.83 8.75
N ARG A 231 -15.28 30.32 9.73
CA ARG A 231 -13.81 30.31 9.68
C ARG A 231 -13.26 28.89 9.60
N TRP A 232 -13.81 27.96 10.37
CA TRP A 232 -13.47 26.54 10.29
C TRP A 232 -13.71 25.97 8.89
N GLN A 233 -14.90 26.21 8.32
CA GLN A 233 -15.25 25.72 6.99
C GLN A 233 -14.36 26.31 5.90
N ALA A 234 -14.03 27.59 5.98
CA ALA A 234 -13.12 28.23 5.04
C ALA A 234 -11.73 27.59 5.07
N GLU A 235 -11.17 27.36 6.27
CA GLU A 235 -9.88 26.69 6.44
C GLU A 235 -9.91 25.24 5.97
N ALA A 236 -10.99 24.51 6.28
CA ALA A 236 -11.21 23.12 5.84
C ALA A 236 -11.32 23.01 4.31
N HIS A 237 -11.99 23.97 3.68
CA HIS A 237 -12.16 23.98 2.23
C HIS A 237 -10.88 24.35 1.50
N ALA A 238 -10.11 25.31 2.03
CA ALA A 238 -8.89 25.81 1.40
C ALA A 238 -7.77 24.77 1.40
N VAL A 239 -7.50 24.14 2.55
CA VAL A 239 -6.37 23.22 2.71
C VAL A 239 -6.86 21.81 3.01
N PRO A 240 -6.76 20.86 2.07
CA PRO A 240 -7.14 19.47 2.32
C PRO A 240 -6.14 18.79 3.28
N LEU A 241 -6.67 18.01 4.23
CA LEU A 241 -5.91 17.17 5.16
C LEU A 241 -6.29 15.70 4.99
N GLU A 242 -5.52 14.81 5.60
CA GLU A 242 -5.90 13.40 5.69
C GLU A 242 -7.24 13.25 6.43
N ARG A 243 -8.18 12.48 5.88
CA ARG A 243 -9.53 12.28 6.44
C ARG A 243 -9.53 11.98 7.94
N LYS A 244 -8.65 11.07 8.39
CA LYS A 244 -8.59 10.66 9.79
C LYS A 244 -8.12 11.79 10.70
N HIS A 245 -7.14 12.57 10.24
CA HIS A 245 -6.64 13.73 10.97
C HIS A 245 -7.69 14.86 11.03
N GLU A 246 -8.35 15.14 9.90
CA GLU A 246 -9.43 16.11 9.81
C GLU A 246 -10.60 15.75 10.74
N GLN A 247 -11.03 14.49 10.75
CA GLN A 247 -12.10 14.03 11.63
C GLN A 247 -11.76 14.27 13.11
N LYS A 248 -10.55 13.93 13.53
CA LYS A 248 -10.10 14.16 14.91
C LYS A 248 -10.13 15.65 15.29
N LEU A 249 -9.68 16.52 14.39
CA LEU A 249 -9.71 17.96 14.61
C LEU A 249 -11.15 18.49 14.66
N TRP A 250 -12.03 18.00 13.79
CA TRP A 250 -13.44 18.38 13.75
C TRP A 250 -14.19 17.98 15.03
N GLU A 251 -13.99 16.76 15.52
CA GLU A 251 -14.57 16.30 16.78
C GLU A 251 -14.11 17.17 17.95
N ALA A 252 -12.80 17.47 18.03
CA ALA A 252 -12.26 18.36 19.06
C ALA A 252 -12.80 19.80 18.97
N PHE A 253 -13.05 20.32 17.76
CA PHE A 253 -13.64 21.64 17.55
C PHE A 253 -15.11 21.70 17.97
N ARG A 254 -15.87 20.67 17.62
CA ARG A 254 -17.33 20.65 17.81
C ARG A 254 -17.73 20.38 19.26
N GLN A 255 -17.01 19.50 19.95
CA GLN A 255 -17.31 19.08 21.32
C GLN A 255 -17.62 20.23 22.30
N PRO A 256 -16.75 21.25 22.48
CA PRO A 256 -17.02 22.32 23.45
C PRO A 256 -18.25 23.17 23.11
N ILE A 257 -18.58 23.29 21.82
CA ILE A 257 -19.77 24.02 21.35
C ILE A 257 -21.02 23.19 21.65
N ASP A 258 -21.01 21.90 21.31
CA ASP A 258 -22.11 20.97 21.60
C ASP A 258 -22.41 20.92 23.10
N ASP A 259 -21.37 20.85 23.94
CA ASP A 259 -21.49 20.87 25.41
C ASP A 259 -22.10 22.19 25.93
N ALA A 260 -21.78 23.32 25.31
CA ALA A 260 -22.37 24.62 25.67
C ALA A 260 -23.86 24.71 25.29
N PHE A 261 -24.25 24.18 24.13
CA PHE A 261 -25.66 24.09 23.74
C PHE A 261 -26.44 23.13 24.65
N ALA A 262 -25.85 21.98 25.00
CA ALA A 262 -26.46 21.03 25.93
C ALA A 262 -26.73 21.68 27.29
N ARG A 263 -25.73 22.38 27.87
CA ARG A 263 -25.90 23.13 29.13
C ARG A 263 -27.03 24.16 29.05
N LYS A 264 -27.07 24.96 27.98
CA LYS A 264 -28.14 25.95 27.76
C LYS A 264 -29.53 25.29 27.65
N SER A 265 -29.65 24.12 27.01
CA SER A 265 -30.91 23.37 26.94
C SER A 265 -31.34 22.90 28.34
N THR A 266 -30.42 22.30 29.09
CA THR A 266 -30.69 21.83 30.45
C THR A 266 -31.08 22.98 31.39
N GLU A 267 -30.44 24.14 31.29
CA GLU A 267 -30.80 25.33 32.06
C GLU A 267 -32.20 25.84 31.70
N ARG A 268 -32.55 25.85 30.41
CA ARG A 268 -33.89 26.22 29.95
C ARG A 268 -34.95 25.24 30.44
N GLU A 269 -34.68 23.93 30.36
CA GLU A 269 -35.58 22.89 30.86
C GLU A 269 -35.80 23.04 32.37
N LYS A 270 -34.74 23.25 33.16
CA LYS A 270 -34.84 23.53 34.60
C LYS A 270 -35.68 24.78 34.87
N ALA A 271 -35.50 25.85 34.11
CA ALA A 271 -36.30 27.07 34.26
C ALA A 271 -37.78 26.82 33.94
N VAL A 272 -38.08 26.05 32.89
CA VAL A 272 -39.46 25.67 32.53
C VAL A 272 -40.09 24.79 33.61
N THR A 273 -39.37 23.79 34.13
CA THR A 273 -39.87 22.94 35.22
C THR A 273 -40.11 23.73 36.51
N ALA A 274 -39.22 24.66 36.85
CA ALA A 274 -39.38 25.51 38.03
C ALA A 274 -40.62 26.40 37.94
N VAL A 275 -40.88 26.98 36.75
CA VAL A 275 -42.11 27.75 36.49
C VAL A 275 -43.34 26.85 36.55
N SER A 276 -43.34 25.69 35.89
CA SER A 276 -44.47 24.76 35.93
C SER A 276 -44.77 24.24 37.34
N ALA A 277 -43.74 24.02 38.18
CA ALA A 277 -43.91 23.62 39.57
C ALA A 277 -44.44 24.76 40.46
N HIS A 278 -44.11 26.01 40.13
CA HIS A 278 -44.73 27.17 40.77
C HIS A 278 -46.21 27.27 40.37
N ASP A 279 -46.53 27.16 39.09
CA ASP A 279 -47.91 27.18 38.58
C ASP A 279 -48.77 26.08 39.22
N GLN A 280 -48.22 24.86 39.33
CA GLN A 280 -48.91 23.74 39.98
C GLN A 280 -49.19 24.01 41.46
N ARG A 281 -48.24 24.59 42.21
CA ARG A 281 -48.44 24.98 43.61
C ARG A 281 -49.54 26.02 43.77
N VAL A 282 -49.63 26.99 42.87
CA VAL A 282 -50.69 28.01 42.87
C VAL A 282 -52.06 27.37 42.60
N LEU A 283 -52.16 26.46 41.63
CA LEU A 283 -53.40 25.73 41.32
C LEU A 283 -53.85 24.82 42.47
N ASP A 284 -52.92 24.13 43.13
CA ASP A 284 -53.24 23.26 44.25
C ASP A 284 -53.70 24.08 45.47
N ALA A 285 -53.06 25.22 45.74
CA ALA A 285 -53.48 26.15 46.79
C ALA A 285 -54.85 26.79 46.51
N SER A 286 -55.17 27.11 45.24
CA SER A 286 -56.49 27.65 44.88
C SER A 286 -57.60 26.61 45.09
N ARG A 287 -57.37 25.35 44.68
CA ARG A 287 -58.33 24.25 44.92
C ARG A 287 -58.56 23.98 46.41
N ALA A 288 -57.50 24.08 47.22
CA ALA A 288 -57.62 23.94 48.67
C ALA A 288 -58.46 25.06 49.30
N LEU A 289 -58.34 26.29 48.79
CA LEU A 289 -59.18 27.42 49.19
C LEU A 289 -60.65 27.23 48.79
N ASP A 290 -60.92 26.77 47.57
CA ASP A 290 -62.27 26.46 47.11
C ASP A 290 -62.94 25.38 48.00
N ALA A 291 -62.20 24.31 48.32
CA ALA A 291 -62.67 23.25 49.20
C ALA A 291 -62.94 23.74 50.64
N ALA A 292 -62.04 24.54 51.21
CA ALA A 292 -62.23 25.14 52.54
C ALA A 292 -63.44 26.09 52.57
N SER A 293 -63.65 26.86 51.49
CA SER A 293 -64.78 27.77 51.33
C SER A 293 -66.11 27.03 51.25
N ALA A 294 -66.14 25.85 50.62
CA ALA A 294 -67.33 25.00 50.56
C ALA A 294 -67.68 24.34 51.91
N GLY A 295 -66.68 24.05 52.75
CA GLY A 295 -66.85 23.41 54.07
C GLY A 295 -67.30 24.35 55.20
N GLY A 296 -67.16 25.68 55.02
CA GLY A 296 -67.69 26.69 55.94
C GLY A 296 -66.92 26.90 57.26
N ASP A 297 -65.76 26.25 57.45
CA ASP A 297 -64.89 26.47 58.62
C ASP A 297 -64.05 27.74 58.44
N ALA A 298 -64.39 28.78 59.19
CA ALA A 298 -63.73 30.08 59.14
C ALA A 298 -62.22 30.04 59.46
N GLN A 299 -61.75 29.07 60.25
CA GLN A 299 -60.33 28.91 60.55
C GLN A 299 -59.59 28.25 59.37
N GLN A 300 -60.21 27.26 58.72
CA GLN A 300 -59.65 26.61 57.53
C GLN A 300 -59.59 27.54 56.32
N ILE A 301 -60.62 28.38 56.12
CA ILE A 301 -60.62 29.39 55.03
C ILE A 301 -59.48 30.38 55.22
N ARG A 302 -59.28 30.92 56.43
CA ARG A 302 -58.15 31.83 56.71
C ARG A 302 -56.79 31.18 56.48
N ALA A 303 -56.64 29.91 56.87
CA ALA A 303 -55.41 29.16 56.64
C ALA A 303 -55.15 28.91 55.15
N ALA A 304 -56.18 28.56 54.37
CA ALA A 304 -56.07 28.34 52.94
C ALA A 304 -55.82 29.65 52.16
N MET A 305 -56.41 30.78 52.59
CA MET A 305 -56.10 32.10 52.03
C MET A 305 -54.64 32.48 52.26
N ALA A 306 -54.13 32.28 53.48
CA ALA A 306 -52.72 32.52 53.79
C ALA A 306 -51.77 31.61 52.98
N ALA A 307 -52.15 30.35 52.77
CA ALA A 307 -51.38 29.41 51.95
C ALA A 307 -51.37 29.79 50.46
N LEU A 308 -52.49 30.29 49.92
CA LEU A 308 -52.57 30.80 48.54
C LEU A 308 -51.76 32.09 48.38
N GLU A 309 -51.87 33.04 49.31
CA GLU A 309 -51.05 34.26 49.31
C GLU A 309 -49.56 33.92 49.40
N ALA A 310 -49.18 32.93 50.23
CA ALA A 310 -47.81 32.45 50.30
C ALA A 310 -47.35 31.79 48.99
N ALA A 311 -48.20 31.00 48.32
CA ALA A 311 -47.89 30.37 47.04
C ALA A 311 -47.75 31.39 45.90
N LEU A 312 -48.58 32.44 45.87
CA LEU A 312 -48.52 33.54 44.88
C LEU A 312 -47.30 34.44 45.09
N ASN A 313 -46.93 34.69 46.35
CA ASN A 313 -45.78 35.53 46.69
C ASN A 313 -44.44 34.78 46.65
N ALA A 314 -44.46 33.45 46.65
CA ALA A 314 -43.26 32.65 46.46
C ALA A 314 -42.74 32.84 45.02
N GLN A 315 -41.56 33.46 44.84
CA GLN A 315 -40.93 33.41 43.53
C GLN A 315 -40.74 31.94 43.09
N PRO A 316 -40.78 31.65 41.78
CA PRO A 316 -40.29 30.36 41.28
C PRO A 316 -38.89 30.17 41.85
N GLU A 317 -38.70 29.12 42.65
CA GLU A 317 -37.43 28.87 43.34
C GLU A 317 -36.31 28.94 42.31
N ALA A 318 -35.41 29.93 42.46
CA ALA A 318 -34.18 29.95 41.70
C ALA A 318 -33.42 28.66 42.05
N PRO A 319 -32.89 27.92 41.07
CA PRO A 319 -32.23 26.66 41.34
C PRO A 319 -31.07 26.91 42.31
N ALA A 320 -31.11 26.22 43.46
CA ALA A 320 -30.03 26.26 44.44
C ALA A 320 -28.71 25.85 43.75
N ALA A 321 -27.69 26.69 43.89
CA ALA A 321 -26.34 26.37 43.44
C ALA A 321 -25.86 25.08 44.17
N PRO A 322 -25.16 24.16 43.47
CA PRO A 322 -24.72 22.92 44.09
C PRO A 322 -23.73 23.23 45.22
N VAL A 323 -24.08 22.81 46.42
CA VAL A 323 -23.21 22.87 47.60
C VAL A 323 -22.03 21.94 47.36
N ALA A 324 -20.82 22.50 47.32
CA ALA A 324 -19.58 21.73 47.26
C ALA A 324 -19.50 20.78 48.46
N ALA A 325 -19.34 19.48 48.19
CA ALA A 325 -19.17 18.45 49.20
C ALA A 325 -17.92 18.74 50.05
N ARG A 326 -18.10 18.83 51.36
CA ARG A 326 -17.00 18.82 52.34
C ARG A 326 -16.32 17.45 52.35
N PRO A 327 -14.99 17.39 52.53
CA PRO A 327 -14.26 16.13 52.57
C PRO A 327 -14.60 15.38 53.86
N VAL A 328 -14.94 14.10 53.72
CA VAL A 328 -15.18 13.19 54.86
C VAL A 328 -13.84 12.61 55.29
N THR A 329 -13.49 12.86 56.55
CA THR A 329 -12.34 12.28 57.25
C THR A 329 -12.51 10.76 57.34
N VAL A 330 -11.48 10.01 56.94
CA VAL A 330 -11.44 8.54 57.04
C VAL A 330 -11.04 8.17 58.47
N GLU A 331 -11.92 7.48 59.19
CA GLU A 331 -11.62 6.82 60.46
C GLU A 331 -11.56 5.31 60.21
N ALA A 332 -10.43 4.69 60.62
CA ALA A 332 -10.08 3.31 60.34
C ALA A 332 -10.89 2.31 61.18
N PRO A 333 -11.19 1.10 60.66
CA PRO A 333 -12.00 0.12 61.38
C PRO A 333 -11.18 -0.69 62.39
N THR A 334 -11.68 -0.72 63.62
CA THR A 334 -11.30 -1.64 64.71
C THR A 334 -11.72 -3.07 64.36
N GLN A 335 -10.77 -4.00 64.39
CA GLN A 335 -10.97 -5.44 64.22
C GLN A 335 -11.60 -6.06 65.48
N ALA A 336 -12.56 -6.97 65.27
CA ALA A 336 -13.04 -7.92 66.28
C ALA A 336 -12.57 -9.35 65.90
N PRO A 337 -12.34 -10.23 66.88
CA PRO A 337 -11.59 -11.48 66.69
C PRO A 337 -12.49 -12.64 66.27
N THR A 338 -11.94 -13.58 65.50
CA THR A 338 -12.50 -14.92 65.32
C THR A 338 -11.42 -15.97 65.57
N ASP A 339 -11.77 -16.91 66.44
CA ASP A 339 -11.01 -18.05 66.89
C ASP A 339 -10.59 -19.04 65.78
N THR A 340 -9.42 -19.62 66.03
CA THR A 340 -8.74 -20.85 65.53
C THR A 340 -9.66 -22.07 65.30
N PRO A 341 -9.27 -23.12 64.52
CA PRO A 341 -8.09 -23.96 64.82
C PRO A 341 -7.23 -24.47 63.64
N THR A 342 -5.97 -24.66 64.00
CA THR A 342 -4.89 -25.44 63.38
C THR A 342 -5.25 -26.93 63.28
N ASP A 343 -5.02 -27.59 62.14
CA ASP A 343 -4.18 -28.81 62.10
C ASP A 343 -3.84 -29.30 60.68
N THR A 344 -2.63 -29.86 60.59
CA THR A 344 -1.98 -30.65 59.51
C THR A 344 -1.42 -29.96 58.27
#